data_AF-A0A7L3T3S4-F1
#
_entry.id   AF-A0A7L3T3S4-F1
#
_cell.length_a   1.000
_cell.length_b   1.000
_cell.length_c   1.000
_cell.angle_alpha   90.00
_cell.angle_beta   90.00
_cell.angle_gamma   90.00
#
_symmetry.space_group_name_H-M   'P 1'
#
loop_
_entity.id
_entity.type
_entity.pdbx_description
1 polymer ?
#
loop_
_entity_poly.entity_id
_entity_poly.type
_entity_poly.pdbx_seq_one_letter_code
_entity_poly.pdbx_strand_id
1 'polypeptide(L)'
;MELHILEHRLRVASIAKESIQLFTYGLIKLAFLSSKTRCKFFSLTETPEDYTIIVDEEGFLELPSSEHLSVADATWLALNVVSGGGGFSGSQPIGVTKIAKSVIAPLADQNISVFMLSTYQTDFILVRERDLPFVMHTLAAEFTILRVVNGETVAADDLGITNGFVKPKLVQRPVIHPLSSPSNMFCVTSLDPDTLPTVATLLMDVMFYSNGVKDSVVGNEDSGHIRFFSFSLIEGYISLVMDVQTQQRFPNNLLFTSASGELWKMVRIGGQPLGFDECGIVAQISEPLAAADIPAYYISTFKFDHALV
;
A
#
# COMPACT_ATOMS: atom_id res chain seq x y z
N MET A 1 3.06 17.97 -13.98
CA MET A 1 2.95 17.32 -12.65
C MET A 1 4.35 16.91 -12.23
N GLU A 2 4.58 16.69 -10.94
CA GLU A 2 5.87 16.21 -10.45
C GLU A 2 5.75 14.74 -10.03
N LEU A 3 6.77 13.96 -10.36
CA LEU A 3 6.94 12.60 -9.87
C LEU A 3 8.13 12.61 -8.92
N HIS A 4 7.90 12.26 -7.65
CA HIS A 4 8.92 12.24 -6.62
C HIS A 4 9.34 10.79 -6.37
N ILE A 5 10.62 10.49 -6.61
CA ILE A 5 11.27 9.26 -6.19
C ILE A 5 11.71 9.46 -4.74
N LEU A 6 11.08 8.77 -3.80
CA LEU A 6 11.35 8.93 -2.37
C LEU A 6 12.69 8.27 -1.98
N GLU A 7 13.24 8.68 -0.84
CA GLU A 7 14.54 8.18 -0.34
C GLU A 7 14.47 6.76 0.26
N HIS A 8 13.30 6.12 0.23
CA HIS A 8 13.08 4.82 0.85
C HIS A 8 13.46 3.67 -0.08
N ARG A 9 14.38 2.83 0.38
CA ARG A 9 14.64 1.49 -0.16
C ARG A 9 13.83 0.50 0.66
N LEU A 10 12.86 -0.14 0.04
CA LEU A 10 11.81 -0.91 0.70
C LEU A 10 11.98 -2.41 0.46
N ARG A 11 11.67 -3.19 1.49
CA ARG A 11 11.49 -4.64 1.45
C ARG A 11 10.02 -4.96 1.60
N VAL A 12 9.53 -5.89 0.77
CA VAL A 12 8.18 -6.45 0.88
C VAL A 12 8.32 -7.86 1.43
N ALA A 13 7.66 -8.14 2.54
CA ALA A 13 7.73 -9.42 3.23
C ALA A 13 6.34 -9.91 3.66
N SER A 14 6.23 -11.19 4.00
CA SER A 14 5.03 -11.83 4.50
C SER A 14 5.37 -12.70 5.69
N ILE A 15 4.61 -12.54 6.78
CA ILE A 15 4.70 -13.34 8.00
C ILE A 15 3.49 -14.27 8.03
N ALA A 16 3.74 -15.57 8.18
CA ALA A 16 2.68 -16.55 8.38
C ALA A 16 1.87 -16.24 9.66
N LYS A 17 0.53 -16.39 9.58
CA LYS A 17 -0.42 -16.02 10.64
C LYS A 17 -0.06 -16.65 11.99
N GLU A 18 0.22 -17.95 11.97
CA GLU A 18 0.56 -18.77 13.12
C GLU A 18 1.86 -18.35 13.82
N SER A 19 2.73 -17.63 13.12
CA SER A 19 4.07 -17.27 13.58
C SER A 19 4.21 -15.81 13.97
N ILE A 20 3.13 -15.01 13.93
CA ILE A 20 3.15 -13.57 14.26
C ILE A 20 3.74 -13.27 15.65
N GLN A 21 3.60 -14.20 16.59
CA GLN A 21 4.17 -14.11 17.94
C GLN A 21 5.70 -13.95 17.91
N LEU A 22 6.40 -14.62 16.98
CA LEU A 22 7.85 -14.52 16.83
C LEU A 22 8.30 -13.12 16.40
N PHE A 23 7.45 -12.38 15.69
CA PHE A 23 7.76 -11.06 15.14
C PHE A 23 7.18 -9.92 15.99
N THR A 24 6.36 -10.23 17.00
CA THR A 24 5.61 -9.23 17.76
C THR A 24 6.51 -8.16 18.38
N TYR A 25 7.69 -8.53 18.89
CA TYR A 25 8.64 -7.55 19.44
C TYR A 25 9.07 -6.51 18.40
N GLY A 26 9.51 -6.97 17.22
CA GLY A 26 9.93 -6.10 16.12
C GLY A 26 8.77 -5.24 15.61
N LEU A 27 7.60 -5.84 15.40
CA LEU A 27 6.41 -5.13 14.94
C LEU A 27 5.90 -4.09 15.94
N ILE A 28 5.94 -4.37 17.24
CA ILE A 28 5.61 -3.37 18.27
C ILE A 28 6.61 -2.22 18.25
N LYS A 29 7.90 -2.52 18.09
CA LYS A 29 8.92 -1.48 18.01
C LYS A 29 8.68 -0.56 16.80
N LEU A 30 8.42 -1.14 15.63
CA LEU A 30 8.15 -0.41 14.39
C LEU A 30 6.87 0.43 14.48
N ALA A 31 5.78 -0.13 15.02
CA ALA A 31 4.48 0.53 15.04
C ALA A 31 4.34 1.60 16.14
N PHE A 32 4.90 1.36 17.33
CA PHE A 32 4.59 2.16 18.52
C PHE A 32 5.80 2.84 19.18
N LEU A 33 7.02 2.46 18.80
CA LEU A 33 8.25 2.96 19.43
C LEU A 33 9.17 3.61 18.39
N SER A 34 8.64 4.56 17.61
CA SER A 34 9.39 5.28 16.56
C SER A 34 10.73 5.85 17.03
N SER A 35 10.83 6.30 18.29
CA SER A 35 12.09 6.76 18.91
C SER A 35 13.15 5.67 19.13
N LYS A 36 12.81 4.39 18.93
CA LYS A 36 13.68 3.22 19.14
C LYS A 36 14.15 2.55 17.85
N THR A 37 13.78 3.10 16.70
CA THR A 37 14.18 2.64 15.38
C THR A 37 14.49 3.84 14.47
N ARG A 38 15.23 3.61 13.39
CA ARG A 38 15.43 4.62 12.32
C ARG A 38 14.47 4.43 11.14
N CYS A 39 13.56 3.45 11.26
CA CYS A 39 12.52 3.21 10.27
C CYS A 39 11.65 4.46 10.07
N LYS A 40 11.52 4.88 8.82
CA LYS A 40 10.65 5.96 8.36
C LYS A 40 9.50 5.47 7.49
N PHE A 41 9.58 4.26 6.95
CA PHE A 41 8.52 3.66 6.14
C PHE A 41 8.16 2.30 6.71
N PHE A 42 7.00 2.19 7.35
CA PHE A 42 6.46 0.94 7.84
C PHE A 42 4.98 0.82 7.46
N SER A 43 4.61 -0.31 6.87
CA SER A 43 3.23 -0.72 6.64
C SER A 43 3.08 -2.19 6.99
N LEU A 44 1.99 -2.51 7.69
CA LEU A 44 1.56 -3.85 8.02
C LEU A 44 0.11 -4.00 7.54
N THR A 45 -0.12 -4.96 6.66
CA THR A 45 -1.47 -5.33 6.20
C THR A 45 -1.74 -6.78 6.58
N GLU A 46 -2.70 -6.97 7.48
CA GLU A 46 -3.25 -8.28 7.82
C GLU A 46 -4.31 -8.69 6.79
N THR A 47 -4.17 -9.88 6.24
CA THR A 47 -5.14 -10.57 5.37
C THR A 47 -5.64 -11.84 6.06
N PRO A 48 -6.51 -12.67 5.46
CA PRO A 48 -6.75 -14.02 5.97
C PRO A 48 -5.51 -14.91 5.89
N GLU A 49 -4.64 -14.69 4.89
CA GLU A 49 -3.54 -15.59 4.58
C GLU A 49 -2.24 -15.28 5.32
N ASP A 50 -1.97 -14.00 5.61
CA ASP A 50 -0.71 -13.56 6.19
C ASP A 50 -0.77 -12.15 6.79
N TYR A 51 0.38 -11.71 7.30
CA TYR A 51 0.69 -10.31 7.53
C TYR A 51 1.73 -9.86 6.50
N THR A 52 1.31 -9.03 5.55
CA THR A 52 2.23 -8.39 4.61
C THR A 52 2.88 -7.19 5.27
N ILE A 53 4.20 -7.08 5.16
CA ILE A 53 5.01 -5.98 5.67
C ILE A 53 5.68 -5.28 4.50
N ILE A 54 5.54 -3.96 4.43
CA ILE A 54 6.34 -3.09 3.57
C ILE A 54 7.15 -2.20 4.50
N VAL A 55 8.47 -2.35 4.47
CA VAL A 55 9.34 -1.67 5.43
C VAL A 55 10.63 -1.21 4.77
N ASP A 56 11.17 -0.07 5.19
CA ASP A 56 12.50 0.33 4.75
C ASP A 56 13.62 -0.58 5.29
N GLU A 57 14.82 -0.44 4.73
CA GLU A 57 15.97 -1.27 5.12
C GLU A 57 16.31 -1.17 6.62
N GLU A 58 16.11 -0.01 7.26
CA GLU A 58 16.38 0.15 8.69
C GLU A 58 15.34 -0.58 9.55
N GLY A 59 14.06 -0.49 9.19
CA GLY A 59 12.99 -1.21 9.87
C GLY A 59 13.04 -2.72 9.60
N PHE A 60 13.52 -3.15 8.44
CA PHE A 60 13.69 -4.56 8.12
C PHE A 60 14.66 -5.27 9.09
N LEU A 61 15.66 -4.56 9.61
CA LEU A 61 16.60 -5.08 10.61
C LEU A 61 15.94 -5.41 11.96
N GLU A 62 14.75 -4.88 12.23
CA GLU A 62 13.99 -5.16 13.46
C GLU A 62 13.21 -6.49 13.37
N LEU A 63 13.12 -7.10 12.18
CA LEU A 63 12.47 -8.38 11.98
C LEU A 63 13.48 -9.53 12.13
N PRO A 64 13.23 -10.53 13.00
CA PRO A 64 14.12 -11.67 13.14
C PRO A 64 14.14 -12.52 11.86
N SER A 65 15.32 -13.04 11.51
CA SER A 65 15.43 -14.06 10.47
C SER A 65 14.70 -15.34 10.92
N SER A 66 13.83 -15.86 10.07
CA SER A 66 12.99 -17.02 10.36
C SER A 66 12.47 -17.63 9.06
N GLU A 67 12.23 -18.94 9.05
CA GLU A 67 11.60 -19.63 7.92
C GLU A 67 10.14 -19.19 7.70
N HIS A 68 9.53 -18.55 8.71
CA HIS A 68 8.18 -18.02 8.65
C HIS A 68 8.09 -16.60 8.06
N LEU A 69 9.22 -16.03 7.65
CA LEU A 69 9.30 -14.74 6.96
C LEU A 69 9.64 -14.96 5.48
N SER A 70 8.65 -14.81 4.61
CA SER A 70 8.88 -14.77 3.16
C SER A 70 9.22 -13.35 2.73
N VAL A 71 10.25 -13.15 1.92
CA VAL A 71 10.69 -11.82 1.49
C VAL A 71 10.77 -11.80 -0.03
N ALA A 72 10.21 -10.77 -0.65
CA ALA A 72 10.38 -10.55 -2.09
C ALA A 72 11.87 -10.30 -2.40
N ASP A 73 12.35 -10.88 -3.50
CA ASP A 73 13.77 -10.81 -3.87
C ASP A 73 14.24 -9.38 -4.18
N ALA A 74 13.35 -8.55 -4.71
CA ALA A 74 13.67 -7.19 -5.10
C ALA A 74 13.67 -6.21 -3.92
N THR A 75 14.57 -5.23 -4.00
CA THR A 75 14.41 -3.94 -3.30
C THR A 75 13.51 -3.04 -4.14
N TRP A 76 12.58 -2.37 -3.46
CA TRP A 76 11.59 -1.50 -4.08
C TRP A 76 11.86 -0.04 -3.74
N LEU A 77 11.53 0.87 -4.65
CA LEU A 77 11.55 2.31 -4.47
C LEU A 77 10.12 2.82 -4.49
N ALA A 78 9.78 3.71 -3.57
CA ALA A 78 8.46 4.36 -3.57
C ALA A 78 8.49 5.61 -4.46
N LEU A 79 7.50 5.70 -5.35
CA LEU A 79 7.19 6.88 -6.13
C LEU A 79 5.92 7.54 -5.58
N ASN A 80 5.89 8.86 -5.61
CA ASN A 80 4.71 9.64 -5.27
C ASN A 80 4.44 10.69 -6.36
N VAL A 81 3.18 10.86 -6.75
CA VAL A 81 2.77 11.85 -7.74
C VAL A 81 2.23 13.07 -7.02
N VAL A 82 2.80 14.24 -7.32
CA VAL A 82 2.34 15.52 -6.76
C VAL A 82 1.77 16.35 -7.90
N SER A 83 0.47 16.66 -7.83
CA SER A 83 -0.15 17.59 -8.76
C SER A 83 0.14 19.01 -8.29
N GLY A 84 0.87 19.78 -9.10
CA GLY A 84 1.31 21.14 -8.79
C GLY A 84 0.13 22.09 -8.64
N GLY A 85 -0.34 22.26 -7.40
CA GLY A 85 -1.49 23.08 -7.05
C GLY A 85 -1.52 23.44 -5.56
N GLY A 86 -0.47 24.13 -5.09
CA GLY A 86 -0.49 24.97 -3.88
C GLY A 86 -0.48 24.28 -2.52
N GLY A 87 0.68 24.31 -1.84
CA GLY A 87 0.83 24.19 -0.39
C GLY A 87 0.44 22.85 0.25
N PHE A 88 1.14 22.45 1.31
CA PHE A 88 0.86 21.26 2.14
C PHE A 88 -0.49 21.30 2.89
N SER A 89 -1.42 22.16 2.47
CA SER A 89 -2.69 22.48 3.12
C SER A 89 -3.82 22.35 2.08
N GLY A 90 -4.23 21.13 1.78
CA GLY A 90 -5.53 20.88 1.13
C GLY A 90 -5.51 20.10 -0.19
N SER A 91 -4.40 19.52 -0.63
CA SER A 91 -4.41 18.56 -1.73
C SER A 91 -5.15 17.29 -1.29
N GLN A 92 -6.39 17.11 -1.77
CA GLN A 92 -7.10 15.82 -1.71
C GLN A 92 -6.17 14.71 -2.22
N PRO A 93 -6.10 13.54 -1.57
CA PRO A 93 -5.32 12.41 -2.07
C PRO A 93 -5.61 12.17 -3.55
N ILE A 94 -4.55 12.01 -4.34
CA ILE A 94 -4.67 11.69 -5.75
C ILE A 94 -4.93 10.18 -5.82
N GLY A 95 -6.17 9.75 -5.60
CA GLY A 95 -6.56 8.33 -5.66
C GLY A 95 -6.06 7.65 -6.94
N VAL A 96 -5.83 6.32 -6.90
CA VAL A 96 -5.15 5.55 -7.97
C VAL A 96 -5.77 5.78 -9.36
N THR A 97 -7.06 6.07 -9.43
CA THR A 97 -7.77 6.32 -10.68
C THR A 97 -7.33 7.61 -11.37
N LYS A 98 -6.86 8.62 -10.62
CA LYS A 98 -6.30 9.86 -11.19
C LYS A 98 -4.93 9.65 -11.83
N ILE A 99 -4.15 8.66 -11.36
CA ILE A 99 -2.83 8.31 -11.92
C ILE A 99 -2.89 7.10 -12.87
N ALA A 100 -4.07 6.50 -13.08
CA ALA A 100 -4.24 5.31 -13.90
C ALA A 100 -3.70 5.52 -15.34
N LYS A 101 -4.04 6.65 -15.96
CA LYS A 101 -3.67 6.96 -17.35
C LYS A 101 -2.25 7.50 -17.50
N SER A 102 -1.78 8.27 -16.52
CA SER A 102 -0.49 8.99 -16.62
C SER A 102 0.68 8.19 -16.03
N VAL A 103 0.42 7.24 -15.14
CA VAL A 103 1.49 6.44 -14.51
C VAL A 103 1.26 4.95 -14.64
N ILE A 104 0.13 4.42 -14.17
CA ILE A 104 -0.08 2.98 -14.08
C ILE A 104 -0.08 2.31 -15.46
N ALA A 105 -0.84 2.85 -16.42
CA ALA A 105 -0.92 2.31 -17.77
C ALA A 105 0.40 2.41 -18.56
N PRO A 106 1.12 3.56 -18.57
CA PRO A 106 2.43 3.64 -19.21
C PRO A 106 3.46 2.65 -18.65
N LEU A 107 3.50 2.45 -17.32
CA LEU A 107 4.39 1.47 -16.71
C LEU A 107 4.02 0.04 -17.13
N ALA A 108 2.73 -0.29 -17.15
CA ALA A 108 2.25 -1.58 -17.64
C ALA A 108 2.60 -1.82 -19.12
N ASP A 109 2.50 -0.80 -19.99
CA ASP A 109 2.88 -0.89 -21.41
C ASP A 109 4.35 -1.21 -21.62
N GLN A 110 5.21 -0.82 -20.69
CA GLN A 110 6.65 -1.12 -20.70
C GLN A 110 6.99 -2.41 -19.94
N ASN A 111 6.00 -3.19 -19.51
CA ASN A 111 6.18 -4.39 -18.69
C ASN A 111 6.96 -4.10 -17.40
N ILE A 112 6.67 -2.97 -16.76
CA ILE A 112 7.19 -2.62 -15.45
C ILE A 112 6.16 -3.05 -14.40
N SER A 113 6.54 -4.00 -13.55
CA SER A 113 5.71 -4.45 -12.44
C SER A 113 5.69 -3.37 -11.35
N VAL A 114 4.51 -3.18 -10.75
CA VAL A 114 4.28 -2.20 -9.69
C VAL A 114 3.58 -2.87 -8.51
N PHE A 115 3.86 -2.37 -7.32
CA PHE A 115 3.18 -2.74 -6.09
C PHE A 115 2.56 -1.49 -5.49
N MET A 116 1.27 -1.51 -5.15
CA MET A 116 0.56 -0.30 -4.74
C MET A 116 0.35 -0.26 -3.24
N LEU A 117 0.57 0.92 -2.64
CA LEU A 117 0.18 1.19 -1.26
C LEU A 117 -0.53 2.54 -1.19
N SER A 118 -1.85 2.48 -1.30
CA SER A 118 -2.72 3.59 -0.94
C SER A 118 -2.80 3.78 0.56
N THR A 119 -2.65 5.04 1.00
CA THR A 119 -2.84 5.46 2.38
C THR A 119 -3.89 6.58 2.45
N TYR A 120 -4.24 7.01 3.66
CA TYR A 120 -5.10 8.17 3.86
C TYR A 120 -4.48 9.45 3.26
N GLN A 121 -3.15 9.55 3.26
CA GLN A 121 -2.44 10.76 2.83
C GLN A 121 -2.21 10.79 1.32
N THR A 122 -1.75 9.68 0.75
CA THR A 122 -1.36 9.59 -0.66
C THR A 122 -1.27 8.15 -1.14
N ASP A 123 -1.07 7.97 -2.44
CA ASP A 123 -0.82 6.69 -3.08
C ASP A 123 0.67 6.54 -3.40
N PHE A 124 1.28 5.50 -2.83
CA PHE A 124 2.65 5.11 -3.15
C PHE A 124 2.65 4.03 -4.24
N ILE A 125 3.48 4.26 -5.26
CA ILE A 125 3.69 3.32 -6.36
C ILE A 125 5.09 2.75 -6.17
N LEU A 126 5.18 1.49 -5.79
CA LEU A 126 6.46 0.83 -5.59
C LEU A 126 6.92 0.18 -6.89
N VAL A 127 8.14 0.50 -7.30
CA VAL A 127 8.82 -0.09 -8.45
C VAL A 127 10.10 -0.76 -8.00
N ARG A 128 10.52 -1.82 -8.68
CA ARG A 128 11.81 -2.45 -8.35
C ARG A 128 12.95 -1.49 -8.68
N GLU A 129 13.95 -1.41 -7.81
CA GLU A 129 15.10 -0.51 -7.99
C GLU A 129 15.80 -0.73 -9.34
N ARG A 130 15.89 -1.98 -9.81
CA ARG A 130 16.45 -2.35 -11.12
C ARG A 130 15.66 -1.79 -12.32
N ASP A 131 14.38 -1.50 -12.14
CA ASP A 131 13.49 -1.01 -13.21
C ASP A 131 13.45 0.53 -13.24
N LEU A 132 14.08 1.23 -12.27
CA LEU A 132 14.05 2.69 -12.17
C LEU A 132 14.45 3.43 -13.46
N PRO A 133 15.50 3.03 -14.20
CA PRO A 133 15.82 3.70 -15.46
C PRO A 133 14.68 3.65 -16.48
N PHE A 134 13.96 2.51 -16.55
CA PHE A 134 12.83 2.36 -17.46
C PHE A 134 11.64 3.18 -16.99
N VAL A 135 11.39 3.23 -15.68
CA VAL A 135 10.36 4.09 -15.07
C VAL A 135 10.59 5.55 -15.44
N MET A 136 11.81 6.05 -15.24
CA MET A 136 12.12 7.46 -15.50
C MET A 136 11.98 7.80 -16.98
N HIS A 137 12.49 6.95 -17.88
CA HIS A 137 12.31 7.15 -19.31
C HIS A 137 10.82 7.16 -19.71
N THR A 138 10.03 6.23 -19.15
CA THR A 138 8.60 6.08 -19.47
C THR A 138 7.80 7.32 -19.06
N LEU A 139 8.12 7.91 -17.90
CA LEU A 139 7.32 8.98 -17.31
C LEU A 139 7.90 10.38 -17.57
N ALA A 140 9.13 10.51 -18.08
CA ALA A 140 9.79 11.80 -18.33
C ALA A 140 9.05 12.70 -19.33
N ALA A 141 8.21 12.14 -20.20
CA ALA A 141 7.42 12.93 -21.14
C ALA A 141 6.27 13.70 -20.47
N GLU A 142 5.76 13.22 -19.34
CA GLU A 142 4.59 13.79 -18.65
C GLU A 142 4.93 14.44 -17.30
N PHE A 143 6.07 14.07 -16.71
CA PHE A 143 6.44 14.46 -15.35
C PHE A 143 7.82 15.10 -15.29
N THR A 144 7.93 16.16 -14.48
CA THR A 144 9.23 16.55 -13.91
C THR A 144 9.58 15.53 -12.85
N ILE A 145 10.63 14.75 -13.09
CA ILE A 145 11.07 13.70 -12.16
C ILE A 145 12.07 14.29 -11.18
N LEU A 146 11.71 14.22 -9.90
CA LEU A 146 12.50 14.69 -8.78
C LEU A 146 12.87 13.49 -7.90
N ARG A 147 14.02 13.58 -7.24
CA ARG A 147 14.46 12.62 -6.23
C ARG A 147 14.56 13.32 -4.89
N VAL A 148 14.07 12.67 -3.83
CA VAL A 148 14.27 13.13 -2.46
C VAL A 148 15.61 12.58 -1.97
N VAL A 149 16.48 13.46 -1.48
CA VAL A 149 17.78 13.11 -0.91
C VAL A 149 17.96 13.90 0.37
N ASN A 150 18.03 13.21 1.52
CA ASN A 150 18.11 13.82 2.85
C ASN A 150 16.94 14.80 3.11
N GLY A 151 15.75 14.46 2.62
CA GLY A 151 14.56 15.33 2.70
C GLY A 151 14.52 16.50 1.72
N GLU A 152 15.53 16.73 0.88
CA GLU A 152 15.52 17.77 -0.15
C GLU A 152 15.17 17.20 -1.53
N THR A 153 14.36 17.92 -2.30
CA THR A 153 14.00 17.54 -3.67
C THR A 153 15.02 18.07 -4.67
N VAL A 154 15.66 17.16 -5.40
CA VAL A 154 16.62 17.46 -6.46
C VAL A 154 16.13 16.89 -7.79
N ALA A 155 16.59 17.44 -8.91
CA ALA A 155 16.31 16.85 -10.23
C ALA A 155 16.88 15.43 -10.29
N ALA A 156 16.12 14.48 -10.83
CA ALA A 156 16.63 13.14 -11.08
C ALA A 156 17.60 13.17 -12.28
N ASP A 157 18.79 12.61 -12.09
CA ASP A 157 19.78 12.49 -13.16
C ASP A 157 19.27 11.55 -14.27
N ASP A 158 19.54 11.90 -15.53
CA ASP A 158 19.24 11.03 -16.66
C ASP A 158 20.18 9.81 -16.63
N LEU A 159 19.61 8.61 -16.43
CA LEU A 159 20.37 7.36 -16.40
C LEU A 159 20.78 6.85 -17.80
N GLY A 160 20.49 7.60 -18.87
CA GLY A 160 21.12 7.43 -20.18
C GLY A 160 20.77 6.14 -20.91
N ILE A 161 19.66 5.47 -20.55
CA ILE A 161 19.23 4.24 -21.23
C ILE A 161 18.41 4.61 -22.46
N THR A 162 18.81 4.09 -23.63
CA THR A 162 18.13 4.31 -24.92
C THR A 162 17.73 3.01 -25.63
N ASN A 163 18.16 1.85 -25.13
CA ASN A 163 17.94 0.54 -25.75
C ASN A 163 16.98 -0.32 -24.91
N GLY A 164 16.04 -1.00 -25.57
CA GLY A 164 15.09 -1.93 -24.94
C GLY A 164 13.65 -1.39 -24.77
N PHE A 165 13.40 -0.13 -25.13
CA PHE A 165 12.07 0.47 -25.04
C PHE A 165 11.14 -0.01 -26.14
N VAL A 166 9.95 -0.43 -25.75
CA VAL A 166 8.88 -0.77 -26.69
C VAL A 166 8.11 0.53 -26.97
N LYS A 167 7.81 0.82 -28.23
CA LYS A 167 6.97 1.98 -28.54
C LYS A 167 5.62 1.84 -27.81
N PRO A 168 5.10 2.91 -27.18
CA PRO A 168 3.78 2.89 -26.57
C PRO A 168 2.77 2.39 -27.58
N LYS A 169 2.03 1.34 -27.22
CA LYS A 169 0.90 0.85 -27.99
C LYS A 169 -0.31 0.93 -27.07
N LEU A 170 -1.44 1.35 -27.62
CA LEU A 170 -2.69 1.23 -26.90
C LEU A 170 -3.02 -0.25 -26.75
N VAL A 171 -2.79 -0.81 -25.56
CA VAL A 171 -3.08 -2.22 -25.25
C VAL A 171 -4.44 -2.31 -24.59
N GLN A 172 -5.33 -3.15 -25.12
CA GLN A 172 -6.52 -3.55 -24.37
C GLN A 172 -6.10 -4.51 -23.25
N ARG A 173 -6.42 -4.16 -22.01
CA ARG A 173 -6.09 -4.96 -20.83
C ARG A 173 -7.38 -5.45 -20.17
N PRO A 174 -7.97 -6.56 -20.65
CA PRO A 174 -9.12 -7.15 -19.98
C PRO A 174 -8.71 -7.64 -18.59
N VAL A 175 -9.65 -7.63 -17.64
CA VAL A 175 -9.45 -8.25 -16.32
C VAL A 175 -9.31 -9.75 -16.52
N ILE A 176 -8.15 -10.31 -16.15
CA ILE A 176 -7.86 -11.75 -16.29
C ILE A 176 -7.90 -12.50 -14.96
N HIS A 177 -7.69 -11.79 -13.85
CA HIS A 177 -7.73 -12.36 -12.51
C HIS A 177 -9.16 -12.38 -11.97
N PRO A 178 -9.58 -13.45 -11.28
CA PRO A 178 -10.90 -13.47 -10.67
C PRO A 178 -11.00 -12.39 -9.60
N LEU A 179 -12.19 -11.79 -9.51
CA LEU A 179 -12.52 -10.76 -8.56
C LEU A 179 -13.49 -11.33 -7.51
N SER A 180 -13.31 -10.94 -6.26
CA SER A 180 -14.26 -11.23 -5.18
C SER A 180 -14.56 -9.94 -4.41
N SER A 181 -15.79 -9.77 -3.94
CA SER A 181 -16.18 -8.59 -3.17
C SER A 181 -16.79 -9.02 -1.84
N PRO A 182 -16.03 -8.94 -0.74
CA PRO A 182 -16.55 -9.27 0.57
C PRO A 182 -17.59 -8.25 1.03
N SER A 183 -18.49 -8.69 1.90
CA SER A 183 -19.62 -7.91 2.39
C SER A 183 -19.23 -6.82 3.40
N ASN A 184 -17.98 -6.76 3.86
CA ASN A 184 -17.50 -5.68 4.72
C ASN A 184 -17.76 -4.30 4.10
N MET A 185 -17.84 -3.31 4.97
CA MET A 185 -17.63 -1.90 4.62
C MET A 185 -16.35 -1.46 5.31
N PHE A 186 -15.46 -0.80 4.57
CA PHE A 186 -14.17 -0.33 5.07
C PHE A 186 -14.16 1.18 5.24
N CYS A 187 -13.42 1.66 6.22
CA CYS A 187 -13.05 3.06 6.36
C CYS A 187 -11.54 3.21 6.16
N VAL A 188 -11.16 4.29 5.47
CA VAL A 188 -9.76 4.74 5.37
C VAL A 188 -9.63 5.96 6.28
N THR A 189 -8.79 5.86 7.31
CA THR A 189 -8.69 6.85 8.38
C THR A 189 -7.24 7.20 8.68
N SER A 190 -7.03 8.34 9.33
CA SER A 190 -5.74 8.74 9.91
C SER A 190 -5.87 8.90 11.42
N LEU A 191 -4.74 8.96 12.11
CA LEU A 191 -4.64 9.17 13.55
C LEU A 191 -3.51 10.15 13.81
N ASP A 192 -3.70 11.06 14.76
CA ASP A 192 -2.63 11.92 15.23
C ASP A 192 -1.56 11.05 15.93
N PRO A 193 -0.29 11.09 15.50
CA PRO A 193 0.80 10.34 16.15
C PRO A 193 0.90 10.58 17.66
N ASP A 194 0.58 11.78 18.14
CA ASP A 194 0.63 12.10 19.57
C ASP A 194 -0.48 11.37 20.35
N THR A 195 -1.56 10.99 19.67
CA THR A 195 -2.67 10.22 20.25
C THR A 195 -2.50 8.70 20.12
N LEU A 196 -1.53 8.23 19.32
CA LEU A 196 -1.27 6.80 19.14
C LEU A 196 -1.14 6.01 20.46
N PRO A 197 -0.43 6.51 21.50
CA PRO A 197 -0.34 5.80 22.78
C PRO A 197 -1.70 5.52 23.44
N THR A 198 -2.70 6.37 23.20
CA THR A 198 -4.04 6.22 23.80
C THR A 198 -4.82 5.04 23.24
N VAL A 199 -4.51 4.61 22.02
CA VAL A 199 -5.16 3.48 21.32
C VAL A 199 -4.21 2.32 21.07
N ALA A 200 -2.98 2.36 21.61
CA ALA A 200 -1.96 1.35 21.36
C ALA A 200 -2.41 -0.07 21.78
N THR A 201 -3.07 -0.21 22.93
CA THR A 201 -3.58 -1.51 23.40
C THR A 201 -4.68 -2.07 22.49
N LEU A 202 -5.58 -1.20 22.00
CA LEU A 202 -6.60 -1.56 21.03
C LEU A 202 -5.95 -1.99 19.71
N LEU A 203 -5.00 -1.22 19.19
CA LEU A 203 -4.28 -1.55 17.96
C LEU A 203 -3.50 -2.86 18.10
N MET A 204 -2.84 -3.10 19.23
CA MET A 204 -2.18 -4.39 19.49
C MET A 204 -3.18 -5.55 19.49
N ASP A 205 -4.34 -5.37 20.13
CA ASP A 205 -5.40 -6.39 20.12
C ASP A 205 -5.93 -6.66 18.71
N VAL A 206 -6.17 -5.61 17.93
CA VAL A 206 -6.58 -5.71 16.52
C VAL A 206 -5.50 -6.40 15.69
N MET A 207 -4.24 -5.96 15.76
CA MET A 207 -3.16 -6.45 14.91
C MET A 207 -2.73 -7.89 15.26
N PHE A 208 -2.73 -8.28 16.54
CA PHE A 208 -2.03 -9.49 16.96
C PHE A 208 -2.91 -10.54 17.66
N TYR A 209 -4.07 -10.17 18.22
CA TYR A 209 -4.85 -11.05 19.10
C TYR A 209 -6.27 -11.32 18.62
N SER A 210 -6.80 -10.54 17.67
CA SER A 210 -8.18 -10.68 17.16
C SER A 210 -8.44 -11.97 16.38
N ASN A 211 -7.40 -12.77 16.10
CA ASN A 211 -7.52 -14.13 15.56
C ASN A 211 -8.00 -15.17 16.61
N GLY A 212 -8.24 -14.75 17.86
CA GLY A 212 -8.53 -15.62 19.01
C GLY A 212 -9.99 -16.00 19.24
N VAL A 213 -10.96 -15.39 18.54
CA VAL A 213 -12.32 -15.97 18.48
C VAL A 213 -12.24 -17.08 17.44
N LYS A 214 -11.77 -18.26 17.88
CA LYS A 214 -12.14 -19.50 17.20
C LYS A 214 -13.64 -19.42 16.99
N ASP A 215 -14.08 -19.46 15.74
CA ASP A 215 -15.47 -19.72 15.40
C ASP A 215 -15.94 -20.84 16.30
N SER A 216 -16.72 -20.46 17.32
CA SER A 216 -17.37 -21.38 18.20
C SER A 216 -18.26 -22.21 17.30
N VAL A 217 -17.84 -23.46 17.13
CA VAL A 217 -18.68 -24.66 17.00
C VAL A 217 -20.11 -24.32 16.57
N VAL A 218 -20.44 -24.68 15.33
CA VAL A 218 -21.74 -24.57 14.65
C VAL A 218 -21.91 -23.34 13.75
N GLY A 219 -21.45 -23.49 12.51
CA GLY A 219 -22.11 -23.00 11.30
C GLY A 219 -22.27 -21.50 11.12
N ASN A 220 -21.31 -20.87 10.42
CA ASN A 220 -21.65 -19.90 9.37
C ASN A 220 -20.45 -19.67 8.43
N GLU A 221 -20.35 -20.45 7.35
CA GLU A 221 -19.50 -20.11 6.19
C GLU A 221 -20.04 -18.87 5.41
N ASP A 222 -20.93 -18.09 6.03
CA ASP A 222 -21.94 -17.26 5.35
C ASP A 222 -21.93 -15.79 5.79
N SER A 223 -20.90 -15.32 6.51
CA SER A 223 -20.83 -13.89 6.85
C SER A 223 -20.45 -13.02 5.64
N GLY A 224 -19.89 -13.60 4.58
CA GLY A 224 -19.35 -12.88 3.42
C GLY A 224 -18.24 -11.89 3.78
N HIS A 225 -17.78 -11.84 5.02
CA HIS A 225 -16.78 -10.89 5.50
C HIS A 225 -15.37 -11.47 5.33
N ILE A 226 -14.40 -10.58 5.09
CA ILE A 226 -12.98 -10.87 5.06
C ILE A 226 -12.29 -10.23 6.27
N ARG A 227 -11.24 -10.88 6.78
CA ARG A 227 -10.28 -10.25 7.68
C ARG A 227 -9.33 -9.38 6.87
N PHE A 228 -9.42 -8.07 7.03
CA PHE A 228 -8.49 -7.12 6.42
C PHE A 228 -8.27 -5.93 7.33
N PHE A 229 -7.00 -5.67 7.69
CA PHE A 229 -6.61 -4.51 8.48
C PHE A 229 -5.25 -4.01 8.01
N SER A 230 -5.15 -2.74 7.63
CA SER A 230 -3.88 -2.12 7.26
C SER A 230 -3.52 -1.00 8.23
N PHE A 231 -2.28 -1.01 8.70
CA PHE A 231 -1.67 0.05 9.50
C PHE A 231 -0.39 0.50 8.78
N SER A 232 -0.25 1.79 8.55
CA SER A 232 0.97 2.38 8.02
C SER A 232 1.42 3.54 8.89
N LEU A 233 2.72 3.59 9.19
CA LEU A 233 3.42 4.73 9.77
C LEU A 233 4.56 5.10 8.82
N ILE A 234 4.34 6.15 8.03
CA ILE A 234 5.24 6.58 6.95
C ILE A 234 5.55 8.06 7.12
N GLU A 235 6.83 8.42 7.30
CA GLU A 235 7.30 9.79 7.53
C GLU A 235 6.51 10.51 8.65
N GLY A 236 6.17 9.75 9.70
CA GLY A 236 5.40 10.25 10.85
C GLY A 236 3.88 10.32 10.63
N TYR A 237 3.37 10.03 9.44
CA TYR A 237 1.94 9.99 9.17
C TYR A 237 1.37 8.59 9.39
N ILE A 238 0.25 8.51 10.12
CA ILE A 238 -0.47 7.26 10.36
C ILE A 238 -1.62 7.13 9.36
N SER A 239 -1.78 5.96 8.79
CA SER A 239 -2.96 5.58 8.02
C SER A 239 -3.46 4.21 8.46
N LEU A 240 -4.78 4.09 8.56
CA LEU A 240 -5.47 2.88 8.93
C LEU A 240 -6.52 2.56 7.88
N VAL A 241 -6.61 1.29 7.49
CA VAL A 241 -7.74 0.75 6.73
C VAL A 241 -8.32 -0.39 7.52
N MET A 242 -9.59 -0.29 7.88
CA MET A 242 -10.26 -1.27 8.74
C MET A 242 -11.74 -1.35 8.42
N ASP A 243 -12.39 -2.45 8.81
CA ASP A 243 -13.83 -2.57 8.69
C ASP A 243 -14.56 -1.70 9.75
N VAL A 244 -15.82 -1.36 9.48
CA VAL A 244 -16.64 -0.53 10.36
C VAL A 244 -16.78 -1.10 11.78
N GLN A 245 -16.81 -2.43 11.95
CA GLN A 245 -16.93 -3.04 13.28
C GLN A 245 -15.64 -2.83 14.08
N THR A 246 -14.48 -2.94 13.44
CA THR A 246 -13.20 -2.60 14.05
C THR A 246 -13.11 -1.10 14.38
N GLN A 247 -13.56 -0.23 13.48
CA GLN A 247 -13.58 1.22 13.70
C GLN A 247 -14.39 1.62 14.94
N GLN A 248 -15.55 0.99 15.17
CA GLN A 248 -16.43 1.27 16.32
C GLN A 248 -15.78 0.98 17.68
N ARG A 249 -14.68 0.23 17.72
CA ARG A 249 -13.92 -0.04 18.94
C ARG A 249 -13.03 1.12 19.35
N PHE A 250 -12.74 2.05 18.45
CA PHE A 250 -11.93 3.23 18.73
C PHE A 250 -12.71 4.25 19.56
N PRO A 251 -12.04 4.98 20.48
CA PRO A 251 -12.65 6.11 21.16
C PRO A 251 -13.12 7.17 20.16
N ASN A 252 -14.27 7.79 20.46
CA ASN A 252 -14.82 8.86 19.64
C ASN A 252 -13.83 10.02 19.46
N ASN A 253 -13.86 10.66 18.28
CA ASN A 253 -13.09 11.85 17.93
C ASN A 253 -11.56 11.68 17.89
N LEU A 254 -11.02 10.46 17.91
CA LEU A 254 -9.59 10.22 17.68
C LEU A 254 -9.24 9.97 16.21
N LEU A 255 -10.10 9.27 15.48
CA LEU A 255 -9.86 8.94 14.09
C LEU A 255 -10.24 10.12 13.18
N PHE A 256 -9.30 10.55 12.35
CA PHE A 256 -9.58 11.43 11.24
C PHE A 256 -10.17 10.62 10.10
N THR A 257 -11.37 11.01 9.67
CA THR A 257 -12.10 10.38 8.57
C THR A 257 -12.40 11.43 7.50
N SER A 258 -12.74 11.01 6.27
CA SER A 258 -13.21 11.96 5.28
C SER A 258 -14.49 12.65 5.79
N ALA A 259 -14.64 13.94 5.49
CA ALA A 259 -15.77 14.73 5.98
C ALA A 259 -17.15 14.20 5.53
N SER A 260 -17.19 13.35 4.50
CA SER A 260 -18.41 12.73 3.98
C SER A 260 -18.82 11.45 4.71
N GLY A 261 -17.97 10.88 5.58
CA GLY A 261 -18.25 9.59 6.20
C GLY A 261 -18.33 8.43 5.21
N GLU A 262 -17.70 8.59 4.04
CA GLU A 262 -17.69 7.60 2.96
C GLU A 262 -17.05 6.29 3.42
N LEU A 263 -17.76 5.20 3.13
CA LEU A 263 -17.32 3.84 3.35
C LEU A 263 -17.02 3.19 2.01
N TRP A 264 -16.09 2.26 2.02
CA TRP A 264 -15.53 1.66 0.82
C TRP A 264 -15.85 0.18 0.74
N LYS A 265 -16.19 -0.28 -0.46
CA LYS A 265 -16.33 -1.69 -0.78
C LYS A 265 -15.01 -2.22 -1.34
N MET A 266 -14.62 -3.39 -0.86
CA MET A 266 -13.44 -4.06 -1.37
C MET A 266 -13.78 -4.88 -2.62
N VAL A 267 -12.88 -4.79 -3.59
CA VAL A 267 -12.72 -5.76 -4.66
C VAL A 267 -11.35 -6.38 -4.48
N ARG A 268 -11.32 -7.64 -4.06
CA ARG A 268 -10.11 -8.45 -3.94
C ARG A 268 -9.81 -9.11 -5.28
N ILE A 269 -8.56 -9.01 -5.73
CA ILE A 269 -8.10 -9.43 -7.05
C ILE A 269 -7.10 -10.58 -6.91
N GLY A 270 -7.33 -11.64 -7.67
CA GLY A 270 -6.48 -12.83 -7.71
C GLY A 270 -7.13 -14.05 -7.09
N GLY A 271 -7.06 -15.19 -7.80
CA GLY A 271 -7.55 -16.49 -7.31
C GLY A 271 -6.43 -17.38 -6.77
N GLN A 272 -5.18 -16.99 -7.03
CA GLN A 272 -3.92 -17.57 -6.55
C GLN A 272 -2.95 -16.41 -6.28
N PRO A 273 -1.85 -16.63 -5.54
CA PRO A 273 -0.85 -15.59 -5.31
C PRO A 273 -0.36 -14.97 -6.63
N LEU A 274 -0.48 -13.65 -6.76
CA LEU A 274 -0.14 -12.89 -7.97
C LEU A 274 1.38 -12.81 -8.23
N GLY A 275 2.18 -12.92 -7.17
CA GLY A 275 3.62 -12.73 -7.24
C GLY A 275 4.01 -11.28 -7.52
N PHE A 276 5.24 -11.06 -7.98
CA PHE A 276 5.83 -9.72 -8.12
C PHE A 276 6.29 -9.38 -9.54
N ASP A 277 6.16 -10.32 -10.49
CA ASP A 277 6.67 -10.17 -11.86
C ASP A 277 5.57 -9.86 -12.87
N GLU A 278 4.32 -10.25 -12.60
CA GLU A 278 3.22 -9.99 -13.51
C GLU A 278 2.91 -8.48 -13.57
N CYS A 279 2.82 -7.95 -14.78
CA CYS A 279 2.61 -6.53 -15.03
C CYS A 279 1.16 -6.24 -15.45
N GLY A 280 0.69 -5.04 -15.13
CA GLY A 280 -0.60 -4.55 -15.63
C GLY A 280 -1.84 -5.01 -14.85
N ILE A 281 -1.69 -5.76 -13.74
CA ILE A 281 -2.82 -6.12 -12.86
C ILE A 281 -3.52 -4.85 -12.34
N VAL A 282 -2.75 -3.92 -11.78
CA VAL A 282 -3.26 -2.62 -11.32
C VAL A 282 -3.89 -1.83 -12.47
N ALA A 283 -3.32 -1.89 -13.69
CA ALA A 283 -3.87 -1.21 -14.86
C ALA A 283 -5.25 -1.77 -15.27
N GLN A 284 -5.40 -3.11 -15.29
CA GLN A 284 -6.67 -3.78 -15.62
C GLN A 284 -7.83 -3.34 -14.72
N ILE A 285 -7.55 -2.94 -13.49
CA ILE A 285 -8.56 -2.48 -12.52
C ILE A 285 -8.72 -0.96 -12.54
N SER A 286 -7.62 -0.22 -12.49
CA SER A 286 -7.65 1.24 -12.35
C SER A 286 -8.08 1.97 -13.63
N GLU A 287 -7.79 1.43 -14.83
CA GLU A 287 -8.22 2.05 -16.10
C GLU A 287 -9.74 2.09 -16.27
N PRO A 288 -10.50 0.98 -16.12
CA PRO A 288 -11.96 1.05 -16.24
C PRO A 288 -12.60 1.89 -15.12
N LEU A 289 -12.05 1.86 -13.90
CA LEU A 289 -12.53 2.73 -12.81
C LEU A 289 -12.30 4.21 -13.14
N ALA A 290 -11.13 4.57 -13.67
CA ALA A 290 -10.83 5.92 -14.13
C ALA A 290 -11.69 6.36 -15.32
N ALA A 291 -12.02 5.44 -16.23
CA ALA A 291 -12.94 5.72 -17.34
C ALA A 291 -14.37 5.99 -16.86
N ALA A 292 -14.76 5.41 -15.72
CA ALA A 292 -16.06 5.61 -15.07
C ALA A 292 -16.06 6.72 -14.01
N ASP A 293 -14.93 7.43 -13.81
CA ASP A 293 -14.74 8.45 -12.76
C ASP A 293 -15.05 7.93 -11.34
N ILE A 294 -14.71 6.66 -11.08
CA ILE A 294 -14.88 6.03 -9.76
C ILE A 294 -13.56 6.22 -8.98
N PRO A 295 -13.56 6.87 -7.81
CA PRO A 295 -12.37 6.94 -6.96
C PRO A 295 -12.03 5.56 -6.41
N ALA A 296 -10.73 5.29 -6.23
CA ALA A 296 -10.31 4.05 -5.58
C ALA A 296 -9.03 4.24 -4.77
N TYR A 297 -8.93 3.50 -3.67
CA TYR A 297 -7.66 3.17 -3.05
C TYR A 297 -7.23 1.77 -3.51
N TYR A 298 -5.93 1.50 -3.54
CA TYR A 298 -5.36 0.24 -3.98
C TYR A 298 -4.24 -0.21 -3.04
N ILE A 299 -4.40 -1.38 -2.44
CA ILE A 299 -3.41 -1.98 -1.55
C ILE A 299 -3.04 -3.36 -2.09
N SER A 300 -1.80 -3.48 -2.54
CA SER A 300 -1.17 -4.75 -2.85
C SER A 300 -0.69 -5.39 -1.56
N THR A 301 -0.96 -6.68 -1.41
CA THR A 301 -0.39 -7.53 -0.35
C THR A 301 0.53 -8.57 -0.98
N PHE A 302 1.24 -9.33 -0.18
CA PHE A 302 2.24 -10.28 -0.67
C PHE A 302 1.65 -11.32 -1.66
N LYS A 303 0.35 -11.59 -1.55
CA LYS A 303 -0.35 -12.59 -2.38
C LYS A 303 -1.41 -11.99 -3.29
N PHE A 304 -2.10 -10.92 -2.89
CA PHE A 304 -3.29 -10.44 -3.58
C PHE A 304 -3.35 -8.93 -3.64
N ASP A 305 -4.13 -8.42 -4.59
CA ASP A 305 -4.41 -7.00 -4.70
C ASP A 305 -5.82 -6.68 -4.17
N HIS A 306 -6.00 -5.47 -3.66
CA HIS A 306 -7.26 -5.02 -3.06
C HIS A 306 -7.56 -3.60 -3.50
N ALA A 307 -8.62 -3.42 -4.28
CA ALA A 307 -9.17 -2.10 -4.59
C ALA A 307 -10.32 -1.78 -3.63
N LEU A 308 -10.35 -0.57 -3.10
CA LEU A 308 -11.44 -0.03 -2.29
C LEU A 308 -12.14 1.04 -3.11
N VAL A 309 -13.43 0.84 -3.43
CA VAL A 309 -14.27 1.69 -4.29
C VAL A 309 -15.57 2.10 -3.62
#